data_AF-W7SH75-F1
#
_entry.id   AF-W7SH75-F1
#
_cell.length_a   1.000
_cell.length_b   1.000
_cell.length_c   1.000
_cell.angle_alpha   90.00
_cell.angle_beta   90.00
_cell.angle_gamma   90.00
#
_symmetry.space_group_name_H-M   'P 1'
#
loop_
_entity.id
_entity.type
_entity.pdbx_description
1 polymer ?
#
loop_
_entity_poly.entity_id
_entity_poly.type
_entity_poly.pdbx_seq_one_letter_code
_entity_poly.pdbx_strand_id
1 'polypeptide(L)'
;MNNILSAPRRNLHDDRLTFAWRWPCATERRVDARRRGARSSATMSAMTSLQPADTVARFVLRARRIGAHSLLRDPEALAQAADEEVFESLAARVRPLTSKQESTFYPKVLSAIRRLLDASSTSTEQRLGRLGDLRAAWKALKVDDTDATGPVTDSELAAGSSFGERHLAAVNVVSRVAALTMETLRFIEQLRDAGAVTVDEQAWTADVVLARPATMYIAPPNTEISPLSESYDDLDAPQEPPTRPRMLHSVPAHKLRIELKASDGSSIAVYHATVLDEVVEDNVRTWHLMVDDGVVLHVEMRSEDDDTMEMAAKVLTANEDLRIAHAASTLELKLCRSVVLVFGEPGPDSVGIPLQTPEPDKVLRLRETTELLEDLIDLEDVTGQEIGQVVRGIPLLDRVRIRQTRLLWAGQVVQWDRALGQLISREGTPPRWAPVEPAVLEVGGLKIPMPAIRLGHRDATWHDHGPAPEFGPDTRRFTATLPSSTTRFLAWSPHTRTTEPDDVPQAGAPWGLTGIDEATCPF
;
A
#
# COMPACT_ATOMS: atom_id res chain seq x y z
N MET A 1 10.47 6.63 -36.41
CA MET A 1 9.36 7.32 -35.71
C MET A 1 9.71 7.76 -34.28
N ASN A 2 10.99 8.05 -33.97
CA ASN A 2 11.53 8.30 -32.61
C ASN A 2 11.17 9.60 -31.84
N ASN A 3 10.34 10.52 -32.35
CA ASN A 3 10.09 11.82 -31.70
C ASN A 3 8.73 11.94 -30.98
N ILE A 4 7.84 10.95 -31.11
CA ILE A 4 6.44 11.05 -30.65
C ILE A 4 6.25 10.52 -29.21
N LEU A 5 7.22 9.76 -28.66
CA LEU A 5 7.16 9.21 -27.30
C LEU A 5 7.82 10.11 -26.22
N SER A 6 8.14 11.35 -26.56
CA SER A 6 8.48 12.36 -25.54
C SER A 6 7.20 13.08 -25.15
N ALA A 7 6.86 13.11 -23.85
CA ALA A 7 5.78 13.94 -23.31
C ALA A 7 5.78 15.35 -23.95
N PRO A 8 4.62 16.01 -24.15
CA PRO A 8 4.48 17.17 -25.03
C PRO A 8 5.48 18.28 -24.68
N ARG A 9 6.55 18.38 -25.46
CA ARG A 9 7.50 19.49 -25.41
C ARG A 9 6.88 20.70 -26.11
N ARG A 10 6.09 21.49 -25.38
CA ARG A 10 5.88 22.90 -25.76
C ARG A 10 7.13 23.70 -25.36
N ASN A 11 7.63 24.47 -26.32
CA ASN A 11 8.87 25.26 -26.28
C ASN A 11 9.07 26.03 -24.96
N LEU A 12 9.93 25.49 -24.09
CA LEU A 12 10.53 26.16 -22.93
C LEU A 12 11.96 26.56 -23.30
N HIS A 13 12.07 27.56 -24.18
CA HIS A 13 13.28 28.38 -24.29
C HIS A 13 13.04 29.71 -23.57
N ASP A 14 12.74 29.64 -22.26
CA ASP A 14 13.19 30.64 -21.29
C ASP A 14 13.03 30.20 -19.81
N ASP A 15 12.18 29.22 -19.50
CA ASP A 15 12.07 28.68 -18.14
C ASP A 15 12.70 27.28 -18.01
N ARG A 16 14.04 27.24 -17.91
CA ARG A 16 14.75 26.04 -17.47
C ARG A 16 14.61 25.87 -15.96
N LEU A 17 13.53 25.21 -15.51
CA LEU A 17 13.58 24.45 -14.26
C LEU A 17 14.49 23.24 -14.50
N THR A 18 15.77 23.45 -14.23
CA THR A 18 16.77 22.39 -14.12
C THR A 18 16.53 21.66 -12.81
N PHE A 19 15.70 20.62 -12.83
CA PHE A 19 15.78 19.57 -11.81
C PHE A 19 16.81 18.53 -12.27
N ALA A 20 18.09 18.90 -12.14
CA ALA A 20 19.06 17.92 -11.69
C ALA A 20 18.64 17.53 -10.27
N TRP A 21 18.75 16.25 -9.90
CA TRP A 21 18.52 15.79 -8.53
C TRP A 21 19.46 16.51 -7.56
N ARG A 22 19.04 17.71 -7.14
CA ARG A 22 19.48 18.45 -5.97
C ARG A 22 18.29 18.41 -5.03
N TRP A 23 18.47 17.64 -3.97
CA TRP A 23 17.61 17.72 -2.79
C TRP A 23 17.52 19.20 -2.36
N PRO A 24 16.34 19.77 -2.10
CA PRO A 24 16.25 21.17 -1.69
C PRO A 24 16.95 21.34 -0.34
N CYS A 25 18.06 22.09 -0.34
CA CYS A 25 18.57 22.72 0.86
C CYS A 25 17.51 23.71 1.35
N ALA A 26 17.23 23.68 2.66
CA ALA A 26 16.51 24.74 3.34
C ALA A 26 17.10 26.11 2.94
N THR A 27 16.26 26.99 2.41
CA THR A 27 16.60 28.37 2.08
C THR A 27 16.80 29.15 3.37
N GLU A 28 18.05 29.52 3.66
CA GLU A 28 18.37 30.60 4.58
C GLU A 28 17.74 31.90 4.05
N ARG A 29 16.96 32.57 4.92
CA ARG A 29 16.33 33.86 4.64
C ARG A 29 17.39 34.91 4.35
N ARG A 30 17.34 35.47 3.14
CA ARG A 30 18.07 36.68 2.73
C ARG A 30 17.45 37.88 3.45
N VAL A 31 18.15 38.40 4.46
CA VAL A 31 17.98 39.79 4.90
C VAL A 31 19.02 40.64 4.16
N ASP A 32 18.55 41.77 3.63
CA ASP A 32 19.25 42.73 2.79
C ASP A 32 20.69 43.07 3.19
N ALA A 33 21.59 43.10 2.21
CA ALA A 33 22.80 43.93 2.28
C ALA A 33 23.30 44.31 0.88
N ARG A 34 22.80 45.44 0.37
CA ARG A 34 23.56 46.30 -0.54
C ARG A 34 24.85 46.75 0.18
N ARG A 35 26.03 46.23 -0.19
CA ARG A 35 27.32 46.95 -0.21
C ARG A 35 28.50 46.04 -0.59
N ARG A 36 29.13 46.38 -1.72
CA ARG A 36 30.57 46.24 -2.05
C ARG A 36 31.07 44.79 -2.17
N GLY A 37 31.41 44.27 -3.35
CA GLY A 37 32.42 44.82 -4.26
C GLY A 37 33.80 44.60 -3.64
N ALA A 38 34.61 43.74 -4.27
CA ALA A 38 35.97 43.31 -3.88
C ALA A 38 36.07 42.12 -2.90
N ARG A 39 35.88 40.90 -3.42
CA ARG A 39 36.60 39.67 -3.01
C ARG A 39 36.36 38.51 -4.00
N SER A 40 36.36 38.84 -5.30
CA SER A 40 36.34 37.86 -6.39
C SER A 40 37.78 37.52 -6.78
N SER A 41 38.45 36.66 -6.01
CA SER A 41 39.69 35.99 -6.47
C SER A 41 40.24 34.87 -5.56
N ALA A 42 39.51 34.43 -4.52
CA ALA A 42 40.06 33.47 -3.53
C ALA A 42 39.26 32.16 -3.35
N THR A 43 38.22 31.91 -4.15
CA THR A 43 37.29 30.79 -3.88
C THR A 43 37.36 29.63 -4.89
N MET A 44 38.47 29.48 -5.62
CA MET A 44 38.70 28.33 -6.51
C MET A 44 39.94 27.49 -6.14
N SER A 45 40.39 27.51 -4.86
CA SER A 45 41.53 26.70 -4.40
C SER A 45 41.37 26.11 -2.99
N ALA A 46 40.23 25.46 -2.71
CA ALA A 46 40.05 24.75 -1.43
C ALA A 46 39.20 23.47 -1.58
N MET A 47 39.73 22.43 -2.24
CA MET A 47 39.40 21.03 -1.88
C MET A 47 40.18 20.70 -0.59
N THR A 48 39.73 21.23 0.54
CA THR A 48 40.37 21.02 1.83
C THR A 48 40.07 19.62 2.33
N SER A 49 41.11 18.81 2.58
CA SER A 49 41.00 17.58 3.34
C SER A 49 40.36 17.89 4.71
N LEU A 50 39.17 17.37 4.95
CA LEU A 50 38.48 17.49 6.23
C LEU A 50 39.33 16.92 7.37
N GLN A 51 39.41 17.64 8.50
CA GLN A 51 40.11 17.14 9.67
C GLN A 51 39.34 15.95 10.28
N PRO A 52 40.04 14.95 10.84
CA PRO A 52 39.37 13.78 11.45
C PRO A 52 38.30 14.16 12.49
N ALA A 53 38.53 15.22 13.27
CA ALA A 53 37.57 15.71 14.26
C ALA A 53 36.26 16.21 13.63
N ASP A 54 36.33 16.89 12.47
CA ASP A 54 35.14 17.40 11.77
C ASP A 54 34.28 16.26 11.22
N THR A 55 34.91 15.20 10.71
CA THR A 55 34.23 13.99 10.25
C THR A 55 33.48 13.30 11.39
N VAL A 56 34.11 13.19 12.56
CA VAL A 56 33.47 12.62 13.75
C VAL A 56 32.35 13.52 14.28
N ALA A 57 32.54 14.84 14.31
CA ALA A 57 31.50 15.79 14.74
C ALA A 57 30.23 15.72 13.87
N ARG A 58 30.38 15.62 12.54
CA ARG A 58 29.25 15.45 11.62
C ARG A 58 28.55 14.11 11.81
N PHE A 59 29.29 13.05 12.06
CA PHE A 59 28.72 11.76 12.38
C PHE A 59 27.90 11.82 13.67
N VAL A 60 28.42 12.44 14.73
CA VAL A 60 27.71 12.61 16.02
C VAL A 60 26.38 13.32 15.83
N LEU A 61 26.36 14.45 15.11
CA LEU A 61 25.12 15.17 14.81
C LEU A 61 24.10 14.31 14.05
N ARG A 62 24.58 13.52 13.09
CA ARG A 62 23.72 12.63 12.30
C ARG A 62 23.18 11.47 13.13
N ALA A 63 24.02 10.84 13.93
CA ALA A 63 23.65 9.74 14.82
C ALA A 63 22.64 10.20 15.88
N ARG A 64 22.81 11.41 16.44
CA ARG A 64 21.83 12.03 17.35
C ARG A 64 20.48 12.30 16.67
N ARG A 65 20.47 12.69 15.39
CA ARG A 65 19.23 12.83 14.58
C ARG A 65 18.54 11.50 14.30
N ILE A 66 19.32 10.44 14.08
CA ILE A 66 18.80 9.08 13.93
C ILE A 66 18.22 8.62 15.26
N GLY A 67 18.93 8.74 16.38
CA GLY A 67 18.44 8.35 17.71
C GLY A 67 17.22 9.13 18.22
N ALA A 68 16.94 10.32 17.67
CA ALA A 68 15.73 11.08 17.95
C ALA A 68 14.49 10.60 17.16
N HIS A 69 14.65 9.68 16.21
CA HIS A 69 13.57 9.17 15.37
C HIS A 69 12.58 8.30 16.16
N SER A 70 11.27 8.43 15.87
CA SER A 70 10.18 7.72 16.56
C SER A 70 10.36 6.19 16.54
N LEU A 71 10.71 5.61 15.38
CA LEU A 71 10.96 4.16 15.23
C LEU A 71 12.13 3.61 16.07
N LEU A 72 13.04 4.46 16.55
CA LEU A 72 14.14 4.03 17.42
C LEU A 72 13.82 4.22 18.90
N ARG A 73 12.70 4.89 19.21
CA ARG A 73 12.14 4.96 20.56
C ARG A 73 11.16 3.82 20.84
N ASP A 74 10.56 3.25 19.80
CA ASP A 74 9.63 2.13 19.87
C ASP A 74 10.09 0.95 18.98
N PRO A 75 10.79 -0.05 19.55
CA PRO A 75 11.26 -1.23 18.82
C PRO A 75 10.13 -2.13 18.30
N GLU A 76 8.92 -2.03 18.87
CA GLU A 76 7.77 -2.84 18.49
C GLU A 76 7.14 -2.29 17.18
N ALA A 77 7.12 -0.96 17.02
CA ALA A 77 6.77 -0.27 15.78
C ALA A 77 7.73 -0.58 14.60
N LEU A 78 8.99 -0.90 14.90
CA LEU A 78 9.97 -1.33 13.89
C LEU A 78 9.69 -2.77 13.39
N ALA A 79 9.07 -3.62 14.23
CA ALA A 79 8.79 -5.02 13.93
C ALA A 79 7.43 -5.23 13.23
N GLN A 80 6.48 -4.31 13.39
CA GLN A 80 5.11 -4.43 12.86
C GLN A 80 4.94 -3.90 11.41
N ALA A 81 6.01 -3.90 10.60
CA ALA A 81 6.02 -3.32 9.25
C ALA A 81 5.59 -1.84 9.28
N ALA A 82 6.48 -1.02 9.86
CA ALA A 82 6.32 0.43 9.98
C ALA A 82 5.68 1.07 8.76
N ASP A 83 4.71 1.95 9.01
CA ASP A 83 4.21 2.94 8.06
C ASP A 83 5.33 3.38 7.10
N GLU A 84 5.09 3.16 5.81
CA GLU A 84 6.07 3.35 4.74
C GLU A 84 6.70 4.74 4.80
N GLU A 85 5.93 5.77 5.14
CA GLU A 85 6.41 7.13 5.25
C GLU A 85 7.41 7.30 6.41
N VAL A 86 7.11 6.67 7.55
CA VAL A 86 7.98 6.70 8.73
C VAL A 86 9.26 5.92 8.47
N PHE A 87 9.16 4.80 7.74
CA PHE A 87 10.31 4.00 7.33
C PHE A 87 11.22 4.75 6.34
N GLU A 88 10.66 5.36 5.29
CA GLU A 88 11.40 6.17 4.31
C GLU A 88 12.12 7.36 4.98
N SER A 89 11.46 7.96 5.98
CA SER A 89 12.07 8.99 6.82
C SER A 89 13.34 8.49 7.53
N LEU A 90 13.34 7.27 8.07
CA LEU A 90 14.52 6.66 8.68
C LEU A 90 15.59 6.29 7.64
N ALA A 91 15.17 5.71 6.51
CA ALA A 91 16.05 5.35 5.39
C ALA A 91 16.84 6.57 4.87
N ALA A 92 16.15 7.69 4.65
CA ALA A 92 16.77 8.96 4.26
C ALA A 92 17.77 9.47 5.30
N ARG A 93 17.53 9.21 6.60
CA ARG A 93 18.45 9.58 7.68
C ARG A 93 19.69 8.71 7.71
N VAL A 94 19.63 7.42 7.41
CA VAL A 94 20.80 6.53 7.44
C VAL A 94 21.65 6.56 6.17
N ARG A 95 21.09 6.94 5.01
CA ARG A 95 21.77 6.92 3.69
C ARG A 95 23.17 7.59 3.66
N PRO A 96 23.40 8.76 4.30
CA PRO A 96 24.74 9.37 4.26
C PRO A 96 25.82 8.59 5.02
N LEU A 97 25.45 7.55 5.77
CA LEU A 97 26.39 6.66 6.45
C LEU A 97 26.88 5.53 5.54
N THR A 98 26.16 5.26 4.45
CA THR A 98 26.43 4.15 3.50
C THR A 98 26.93 4.64 2.14
N SER A 99 26.79 5.94 1.81
CA SER A 99 27.30 6.50 0.55
C SER A 99 28.77 6.93 0.62
N LYS A 100 29.60 6.46 -0.33
CA LYS A 100 31.03 6.83 -0.46
C LYS A 100 31.26 8.32 -0.70
N GLN A 101 30.32 9.02 -1.30
CA GLN A 101 30.45 10.45 -1.62
C GLN A 101 30.30 11.32 -0.37
N GLU A 102 29.58 10.83 0.63
CA GLU A 102 29.26 11.57 1.83
C GLU A 102 30.44 11.65 2.81
N SER A 103 30.52 12.75 3.55
CA SER A 103 31.58 12.94 4.54
C SER A 103 31.40 12.06 5.79
N THR A 104 30.17 11.58 6.04
CA THR A 104 29.79 10.73 7.17
C THR A 104 29.80 9.24 6.85
N PHE A 105 30.31 8.85 5.68
CA PHE A 105 30.43 7.46 5.27
C PHE A 105 31.18 6.63 6.33
N TYR A 106 30.62 5.49 6.74
CA TYR A 106 31.11 4.72 7.90
C TYR A 106 32.62 4.39 7.84
N PRO A 107 33.25 4.02 6.70
CA PRO A 107 34.69 3.78 6.65
C PRO A 107 35.51 5.05 6.86
N LYS A 108 35.03 6.22 6.41
CA LYS A 108 35.69 7.50 6.65
C LYS A 108 35.64 7.85 8.13
N VAL A 109 34.50 7.64 8.77
CA VAL A 109 34.29 7.88 10.22
C VAL A 109 35.17 6.96 11.06
N LEU A 110 35.14 5.63 10.82
CA LEU A 110 35.97 4.68 11.57
C LEU A 110 37.48 4.90 11.35
N SER A 111 37.86 5.43 10.19
CA SER A 111 39.26 5.81 9.91
C SER A 111 39.63 7.12 10.61
N ALA A 112 38.71 8.08 10.71
CA ALA A 112 38.90 9.31 11.48
C ALA A 112 39.04 9.03 12.98
N ILE A 113 38.19 8.16 13.54
CA ILE A 113 38.28 7.70 14.94
C ILE A 113 39.64 7.05 15.20
N ARG A 114 40.10 6.16 14.30
CA ARG A 114 41.42 5.53 14.42
C ARG A 114 42.54 6.57 14.48
N ARG A 115 42.52 7.55 13.56
CA ARG A 115 43.53 8.63 13.53
C ARG A 115 43.53 9.46 14.81
N LEU A 116 42.37 9.73 15.39
CA LEU A 116 42.25 10.47 16.64
C LEU A 116 42.79 9.66 17.83
N LEU A 117 42.52 8.35 17.86
CA LEU A 117 43.07 7.44 18.86
C LEU A 117 44.60 7.33 18.76
N ASP A 118 45.14 7.18 17.54
CA ASP A 118 46.58 7.10 17.29
C ASP A 118 47.30 8.40 17.70
N ALA A 119 46.63 9.55 17.60
CA ALA A 119 47.15 10.85 18.03
C ALA A 119 47.03 11.09 19.55
N SER A 120 46.23 10.29 20.25
CA SER A 120 46.03 10.41 21.69
C SER A 120 47.09 9.63 22.48
N SER A 121 47.59 10.18 23.58
CA SER A 121 48.52 9.50 24.50
C SER A 121 47.87 8.34 25.28
N THR A 122 46.56 8.18 25.13
CA THR A 122 45.70 7.32 25.95
C THR A 122 45.16 6.12 25.17
N SER A 123 45.80 5.74 24.04
CA SER A 123 45.35 4.62 23.22
C SER A 123 45.53 3.29 23.97
N THR A 124 44.42 2.68 24.38
CA THR A 124 44.38 1.36 25.03
C THR A 124 44.07 0.30 23.97
N GLU A 125 44.77 -0.83 23.99
CA GLU A 125 44.54 -1.98 23.09
C GLU A 125 43.05 -2.40 23.04
N GLN A 126 42.35 -2.31 24.16
CA GLN A 126 40.91 -2.54 24.27
C GLN A 126 40.06 -1.62 23.37
N ARG A 127 40.43 -0.33 23.21
CA ARG A 127 39.71 0.64 22.38
C ARG A 127 39.92 0.35 20.89
N LEU A 128 41.13 -0.05 20.52
CA LEU A 128 41.45 -0.48 19.15
C LEU A 128 40.74 -1.80 18.80
N GLY A 129 40.65 -2.73 19.76
CA GLY A 129 39.84 -3.95 19.64
C GLY A 129 38.38 -3.63 19.36
N ARG A 130 37.74 -2.78 20.18
CA ARG A 130 36.34 -2.38 19.99
C ARG A 130 36.10 -1.67 18.66
N LEU A 131 37.04 -0.83 18.21
CA LEU A 131 36.96 -0.21 16.88
C LEU A 131 37.09 -1.24 15.74
N GLY A 132 37.87 -2.31 15.96
CA GLY A 132 37.96 -3.46 15.09
C GLY A 132 36.63 -4.21 14.98
N ASP A 133 35.97 -4.46 16.11
CA ASP A 133 34.65 -5.12 16.16
C ASP A 133 33.58 -4.29 15.42
N LEU A 134 33.53 -2.98 15.66
CA LEU A 134 32.62 -2.09 14.94
C LEU A 134 32.89 -2.12 13.44
N ARG A 135 34.17 -2.09 13.02
CA ARG A 135 34.53 -2.19 11.59
C ARG A 135 34.09 -3.53 10.99
N ALA A 136 34.23 -4.63 11.72
CA ALA A 136 33.77 -5.94 11.27
C ALA A 136 32.24 -5.99 11.15
N ALA A 137 31.52 -5.46 12.14
CA ALA A 137 30.07 -5.41 12.16
C ALA A 137 29.49 -4.56 11.02
N TRP A 138 30.07 -3.39 10.75
CA TRP A 138 29.69 -2.55 9.60
C TRP A 138 29.96 -3.24 8.26
N LYS A 139 31.12 -3.90 8.09
CA LYS A 139 31.44 -4.67 6.88
C LYS A 139 30.52 -5.87 6.67
N ALA A 140 30.08 -6.51 7.75
CA ALA A 140 29.16 -7.66 7.68
C ALA A 140 27.77 -7.29 7.13
N LEU A 141 27.42 -6.00 7.09
CA LEU A 141 26.21 -5.54 6.43
C LEU A 141 26.29 -5.61 4.90
N LYS A 142 27.50 -5.80 4.31
CA LYS A 142 27.74 -5.80 2.85
C LYS A 142 27.11 -4.61 2.11
N VAL A 143 27.01 -3.44 2.75
CA VAL A 143 26.42 -2.22 2.14
C VAL A 143 27.45 -1.48 1.26
N ASP A 144 28.50 -2.18 0.82
CA ASP A 144 29.50 -1.60 -0.08
C ASP A 144 28.97 -1.69 -1.53
N ASP A 145 28.81 -0.53 -2.15
CA ASP A 145 28.27 -0.27 -3.52
C ASP A 145 26.75 -0.15 -3.68
N THR A 146 26.17 0.86 -3.01
CA THR A 146 25.00 1.56 -3.56
C THR A 146 25.34 3.02 -3.87
N ASP A 147 26.05 3.27 -4.98
CA ASP A 147 25.52 4.28 -5.89
C ASP A 147 24.12 3.78 -6.34
N ALA A 148 23.22 4.64 -6.79
CA ALA A 148 21.81 4.30 -7.03
C ALA A 148 21.55 3.23 -8.15
N THR A 149 22.53 2.40 -8.47
CA THR A 149 22.53 1.25 -9.37
C THR A 149 23.50 0.22 -8.78
N GLY A 150 23.01 -0.82 -8.08
CA GLY A 150 23.86 -1.82 -7.44
C GLY A 150 24.60 -2.74 -8.42
N PRO A 151 25.51 -3.62 -7.94
CA PRO A 151 26.03 -4.72 -8.74
C PRO A 151 24.92 -5.71 -9.09
N VAL A 152 24.90 -6.09 -10.36
CA VAL A 152 23.92 -6.88 -11.11
C VAL A 152 23.57 -8.26 -10.50
N THR A 153 24.19 -8.71 -9.40
CA THR A 153 23.97 -10.08 -8.89
C THR A 153 22.79 -10.26 -7.94
N ASP A 154 22.31 -9.22 -7.25
CA ASP A 154 21.10 -9.31 -6.41
C ASP A 154 19.84 -8.70 -7.09
N SER A 155 20.04 -7.93 -8.16
CA SER A 155 18.97 -7.33 -8.98
C SER A 155 18.14 -8.38 -9.72
N GLU A 156 18.75 -9.49 -10.16
CA GLU A 156 18.06 -10.60 -10.82
C GLU A 156 17.16 -11.41 -9.85
N LEU A 157 17.56 -11.52 -8.57
CA LEU A 157 16.73 -12.13 -7.52
C LEU A 157 15.59 -11.19 -7.08
N ALA A 158 15.85 -9.88 -7.02
CA ALA A 158 14.86 -8.87 -6.65
C ALA A 158 13.82 -8.58 -7.74
N ALA A 159 14.13 -8.84 -9.02
CA ALA A 159 13.20 -8.69 -10.14
C ALA A 159 12.01 -9.68 -10.07
N GLY A 160 12.17 -10.81 -9.36
CA GLY A 160 11.12 -11.79 -9.12
C GLY A 160 10.41 -11.68 -7.76
N SER A 161 10.88 -10.81 -6.87
CA SER A 161 10.34 -10.68 -5.50
C SER A 161 9.20 -9.66 -5.43
N SER A 162 8.21 -9.93 -4.57
CA SER A 162 7.12 -8.99 -4.31
C SER A 162 7.63 -7.71 -3.64
N PHE A 163 6.83 -6.63 -3.73
CA PHE A 163 7.13 -5.38 -3.03
C PHE A 163 7.29 -5.60 -1.51
N GLY A 164 6.44 -6.40 -0.89
CA GLY A 164 6.51 -6.73 0.54
C GLY A 164 7.82 -7.43 0.93
N GLU A 165 8.33 -8.34 0.11
CA GLU A 165 9.62 -9.01 0.35
C GLU A 165 10.80 -8.04 0.27
N ARG A 166 10.77 -7.13 -0.72
CA ARG A 166 11.79 -6.08 -0.86
C ARG A 166 11.74 -5.07 0.28
N HIS A 167 10.53 -4.69 0.71
CA HIS A 167 10.31 -3.80 1.84
C HIS A 167 10.82 -4.42 3.14
N LEU A 168 10.47 -5.68 3.44
CA LEU A 168 10.97 -6.39 4.63
C LEU A 168 12.50 -6.56 4.63
N ALA A 169 13.10 -6.82 3.46
CA ALA A 169 14.55 -6.88 3.32
C ALA A 169 15.20 -5.50 3.60
N ALA A 170 14.63 -4.43 3.06
CA ALA A 170 15.09 -3.06 3.30
C ALA A 170 14.95 -2.67 4.78
N VAL A 171 13.83 -3.01 5.43
CA VAL A 171 13.59 -2.78 6.86
C VAL A 171 14.69 -3.41 7.70
N ASN A 172 15.08 -4.63 7.41
CA ASN A 172 16.15 -5.33 8.12
C ASN A 172 17.50 -4.59 7.96
N VAL A 173 17.87 -4.20 6.74
CA VAL A 173 19.13 -3.50 6.47
C VAL A 173 19.17 -2.13 7.13
N VAL A 174 18.12 -1.30 6.95
CA VAL A 174 18.04 0.05 7.53
C VAL A 174 18.05 0.00 9.06
N SER A 175 17.34 -0.97 9.66
CA SER A 175 17.33 -1.17 11.12
C SER A 175 18.71 -1.51 11.66
N ARG A 176 19.44 -2.40 10.97
CA ARG A 176 20.81 -2.77 11.37
C ARG A 176 21.80 -1.62 11.21
N VAL A 177 21.67 -0.82 10.15
CA VAL A 177 22.47 0.41 9.96
C VAL A 177 22.18 1.41 11.08
N ALA A 178 20.91 1.61 11.44
CA ALA A 178 20.52 2.48 12.54
C ALA A 178 21.08 1.99 13.89
N ALA A 179 20.98 0.69 14.18
CA ALA A 179 21.53 0.09 15.39
C ALA A 179 23.05 0.28 15.49
N LEU A 180 23.79 -0.03 14.42
CA LEU A 180 25.25 0.15 14.38
C LEU A 180 25.66 1.63 14.46
N THR A 181 24.82 2.53 13.96
CA THR A 181 25.01 3.98 14.12
C THR A 181 24.95 4.36 15.60
N MET A 182 23.96 3.86 16.33
CA MET A 182 23.82 4.13 17.76
C MET A 182 24.95 3.49 18.58
N GLU A 183 25.39 2.29 18.23
CA GLU A 183 26.56 1.66 18.87
C GLU A 183 27.85 2.45 18.63
N THR A 184 28.04 2.95 17.41
CA THR A 184 29.21 3.76 17.06
C THR A 184 29.16 5.11 17.79
N LEU A 185 27.98 5.72 17.95
CA LEU A 185 27.79 6.94 18.74
C LEU A 185 28.16 6.72 20.21
N ARG A 186 27.65 5.65 20.84
CA ARG A 186 27.99 5.30 22.23
C ARG A 186 29.49 5.08 22.42
N PHE A 187 30.16 4.48 21.43
CA PHE A 187 31.61 4.31 21.49
C PHE A 187 32.34 5.67 21.43
N ILE A 188 31.89 6.60 20.57
CA ILE A 188 32.47 7.95 20.51
C ILE A 188 32.24 8.72 21.82
N GLU A 189 31.07 8.57 22.45
CA GLU A 189 30.77 9.13 23.79
C GLU A 189 31.77 8.62 24.83
N GLN A 190 31.99 7.30 24.89
CA GLN A 190 32.98 6.69 25.79
C GLN A 190 34.40 7.21 25.54
N LEU A 191 34.78 7.43 24.28
CA LEU A 191 36.08 7.99 23.93
C LEU A 191 36.21 9.46 24.34
N ARG A 192 35.15 10.25 24.20
CA ARG A 192 35.10 11.65 24.64
C ARG A 192 35.20 11.75 26.16
N ASP A 193 34.38 10.99 26.88
CA ASP A 193 34.32 11.03 28.35
C ASP A 193 35.65 10.57 28.98
N ALA A 194 36.39 9.71 28.28
CA ALA A 194 37.73 9.30 28.67
C ALA A 194 38.85 10.25 28.17
N GLY A 195 38.50 11.38 27.55
CA GLY A 195 39.45 12.36 27.01
C GLY A 195 40.30 11.86 25.84
N ALA A 196 39.95 10.73 25.23
CA ALA A 196 40.73 10.09 24.16
C ALA A 196 40.47 10.70 22.79
N VAL A 197 39.30 11.34 22.60
CA VAL A 197 38.94 12.04 21.37
C VAL A 197 38.33 13.39 21.72
N THR A 198 38.81 14.45 21.09
CA THR A 198 38.21 15.79 21.16
C THR A 198 37.30 15.98 19.96
N VAL A 199 36.00 16.19 20.23
CA VAL A 199 34.97 16.52 19.24
C VAL A 199 34.37 17.85 19.66
N ASP A 200 34.03 18.70 18.69
CA ASP A 200 33.36 19.98 18.94
C ASP A 200 32.11 19.79 19.82
N GLU A 201 32.02 20.59 20.90
CA GLU A 201 30.91 20.56 21.86
C GLU A 201 29.58 20.90 21.20
N GLN A 202 29.60 21.67 20.11
CA GLN A 202 28.41 21.97 19.33
C GLN A 202 27.78 20.71 18.72
N ALA A 203 28.57 19.66 18.43
CA ALA A 203 28.04 18.40 17.93
C ALA A 203 27.15 17.67 18.96
N TRP A 204 27.38 17.92 20.25
CA TRP A 204 26.68 17.28 21.38
C TRP A 204 25.54 18.13 21.95
N THR A 205 25.66 19.44 21.85
CA THR A 205 24.74 20.40 22.48
C THR A 205 23.76 21.02 21.50
N ALA A 206 24.04 20.99 20.19
CA ALA A 206 23.10 21.49 19.20
C ALA A 206 21.75 20.77 19.34
N ASP A 207 20.68 21.57 19.35
CA ASP A 207 19.32 21.05 19.36
C ASP A 207 19.12 20.15 18.15
N VAL A 208 18.76 18.90 18.44
CA VAL A 208 18.21 18.00 17.44
C VAL A 208 16.76 18.42 17.26
N VAL A 209 16.55 19.55 16.60
CA VAL A 209 15.21 19.97 16.19
C VAL A 209 14.75 18.94 15.17
N LEU A 210 13.96 17.97 15.64
CA LEU A 210 12.96 17.36 14.79
C LEU A 210 12.14 18.56 14.31
N ALA A 211 12.27 18.94 13.04
CA ALA A 211 11.30 19.85 12.46
C ALA A 211 9.95 19.24 12.86
N ARG A 212 9.16 19.98 13.66
CA ARG A 212 7.80 19.53 13.97
C ARG A 212 7.19 19.17 12.61
N PRO A 213 6.63 17.96 12.45
CA PRO A 213 5.98 17.62 11.20
C PRO A 213 5.00 18.76 10.92
N ALA A 214 5.29 19.53 9.87
CA ALA A 214 4.35 20.50 9.38
C ALA A 214 3.34 19.64 8.64
N THR A 215 2.18 19.44 9.25
CA THR A 215 1.07 18.81 8.55
C THR A 215 0.59 19.82 7.54
N MET A 216 1.05 19.64 6.31
CA MET A 216 0.49 20.34 5.16
C MET A 216 -0.87 19.68 4.87
N TYR A 217 -1.81 20.42 4.29
CA TYR A 217 -3.11 19.91 3.90
C TYR A 217 -3.44 20.46 2.51
N ILE A 218 -4.17 19.71 1.71
CA ILE A 218 -4.62 20.15 0.38
C ILE A 218 -6.13 20.37 0.44
N ALA A 219 -6.56 21.59 0.11
CA ALA A 219 -7.96 21.95 0.02
C ALA A 219 -8.30 22.49 -1.39
N PRO A 220 -9.57 22.42 -1.83
CA PRO A 220 -10.01 23.03 -3.08
C PRO A 220 -9.67 24.53 -3.17
N PRO A 221 -9.56 25.09 -4.38
CA PRO A 221 -9.41 26.53 -4.57
C PRO A 221 -10.55 27.28 -3.87
N ASN A 222 -10.22 28.34 -3.12
CA ASN A 222 -11.13 29.18 -2.34
C ASN A 222 -11.64 28.60 -1.00
N THR A 223 -11.04 27.52 -0.49
CA THR A 223 -11.29 27.12 0.91
C THR A 223 -10.69 28.16 1.86
N GLU A 224 -11.51 28.70 2.78
CA GLU A 224 -11.01 29.57 3.86
C GLU A 224 -10.06 28.79 4.76
N ILE A 225 -8.86 29.31 4.94
CA ILE A 225 -7.84 28.71 5.80
C ILE A 225 -8.14 29.16 7.24
N SER A 226 -8.60 28.24 8.09
CA SER A 226 -8.74 28.51 9.52
C SER A 226 -7.39 28.95 10.11
N PRO A 227 -7.37 29.96 11.00
CA PRO A 227 -6.14 30.47 11.57
C PRO A 227 -5.41 29.38 12.37
N LEU A 228 -4.09 29.29 12.17
CA LEU A 228 -3.14 28.33 12.78
C LEU A 228 -3.13 28.30 14.33
N SER A 229 -3.95 29.13 14.99
CA SER A 229 -4.08 29.27 16.44
C SER A 229 -5.23 28.46 17.05
N GLU A 230 -6.14 27.92 16.23
CA GLU A 230 -7.27 27.14 16.73
C GLU A 230 -6.95 25.65 16.84
N SER A 231 -7.56 25.00 17.83
CA SER A 231 -7.49 23.55 18.03
C SER A 231 -8.15 22.85 16.85
N TYR A 232 -7.38 22.03 16.13
CA TYR A 232 -7.76 21.40 14.86
C TYR A 232 -8.80 20.27 14.98
N ASP A 233 -9.29 19.98 16.20
CA ASP A 233 -10.31 18.96 16.44
C ASP A 233 -11.71 19.36 15.92
N ASP A 234 -11.93 20.63 15.57
CA ASP A 234 -13.23 21.20 15.15
C ASP A 234 -13.26 21.69 13.67
N LEU A 235 -12.57 21.00 12.75
CA LEU A 235 -12.65 21.36 11.33
C LEU A 235 -13.87 20.73 10.65
N ASP A 236 -14.80 21.57 10.18
CA ASP A 236 -16.02 21.18 9.43
C ASP A 236 -15.75 20.60 8.02
N ALA A 237 -14.50 20.63 7.54
CA ALA A 237 -14.11 20.13 6.21
C ALA A 237 -13.05 19.03 6.32
N PRO A 238 -13.15 17.93 5.53
CA PRO A 238 -12.14 16.87 5.53
C PRO A 238 -10.81 17.42 5.02
N GLN A 239 -9.86 17.67 5.93
CA GLN A 239 -8.49 18.03 5.60
C GLN A 239 -7.63 16.77 5.65
N GLU A 240 -7.25 16.29 4.47
CA GLU A 240 -6.46 15.06 4.33
C GLU A 240 -4.96 15.38 4.16
N PRO A 241 -4.06 14.54 4.71
CA PRO A 241 -2.62 14.73 4.59
C PRO A 241 -2.14 14.58 3.13
N PRO A 242 -1.16 15.38 2.69
CA PRO A 242 -0.61 15.33 1.35
C PRO A 242 0.33 14.14 1.22
N THR A 243 -0.13 13.11 0.52
CA THR A 243 0.73 12.03 0.07
C THR A 243 1.50 12.47 -1.18
N ARG A 244 2.72 11.96 -1.37
CA ARG A 244 3.52 12.22 -2.60
C ARG A 244 2.72 12.00 -3.89
N PRO A 245 1.90 10.93 -4.02
CA PRO A 245 1.08 10.74 -5.21
C PRO A 245 0.03 11.84 -5.41
N ARG A 246 -0.59 12.36 -4.35
CA ARG A 246 -1.55 13.48 -4.41
C ARG A 246 -0.87 14.79 -4.80
N MET A 247 0.36 15.01 -4.33
CA MET A 247 1.17 16.15 -4.76
C MET A 247 1.51 16.08 -6.26
N LEU A 248 1.91 14.91 -6.76
CA LEU A 248 2.15 14.72 -8.20
C LEU A 248 0.85 14.87 -9.02
N HIS A 249 -0.29 14.44 -8.48
CA HIS A 249 -1.60 14.65 -9.09
C HIS A 249 -1.98 16.14 -9.21
N SER A 250 -1.40 17.02 -8.39
CA SER A 250 -1.62 18.47 -8.50
C SER A 250 -0.81 19.16 -9.61
N VAL A 251 0.21 18.50 -10.15
CA VAL A 251 1.10 19.06 -11.18
C VAL A 251 0.62 18.65 -12.58
N PRO A 252 0.14 19.59 -13.42
CA PRO A 252 -0.43 19.28 -14.74
C PRO A 252 0.52 18.50 -15.66
N ALA A 253 1.84 18.68 -15.51
CA ALA A 253 2.85 17.99 -16.32
C ALA A 253 2.95 16.48 -16.05
N HIS A 254 2.48 16.00 -14.90
CA HIS A 254 2.48 14.57 -14.55
C HIS A 254 1.14 13.88 -14.83
N LYS A 255 0.11 14.65 -15.24
CA LYS A 255 -1.20 14.10 -15.57
C LYS A 255 -1.16 13.47 -16.95
N LEU A 256 -1.67 12.24 -17.03
CA LEU A 256 -1.78 11.46 -18.25
C LEU A 256 -3.20 10.93 -18.36
N ARG A 257 -3.85 11.14 -19.50
CA ARG A 257 -5.10 10.46 -19.81
C ARG A 257 -4.77 9.09 -20.39
N ILE A 258 -5.42 8.05 -19.85
CA ILE A 258 -5.33 6.68 -20.34
C ILE A 258 -6.71 6.27 -20.82
N GLU A 259 -6.81 5.77 -22.04
CA GLU A 259 -8.05 5.25 -22.60
C GLU A 259 -7.88 3.81 -23.06
N LEU A 260 -8.80 2.96 -22.62
CA LEU A 260 -8.84 1.54 -22.92
C LEU A 260 -9.81 1.31 -24.08
N LYS A 261 -9.36 0.70 -25.17
CA LYS A 261 -10.19 0.47 -26.37
C LYS A 261 -10.40 -1.01 -26.69
N ALA A 262 -11.62 -1.33 -27.10
CA ALA A 262 -12.02 -2.64 -27.59
C ALA A 262 -11.59 -2.86 -29.05
N SER A 263 -11.75 -4.09 -29.56
CA SER A 263 -11.38 -4.48 -30.92
C SER A 263 -12.16 -3.77 -32.02
N ASP A 264 -13.37 -3.29 -31.71
CA ASP A 264 -14.20 -2.47 -32.60
C ASP A 264 -13.84 -0.97 -32.54
N GLY A 265 -12.84 -0.59 -31.74
CA GLY A 265 -12.41 0.78 -31.52
C GLY A 265 -13.23 1.56 -30.50
N SER A 266 -14.27 0.95 -29.90
CA SER A 266 -15.07 1.58 -28.85
C SER A 266 -14.27 1.79 -27.56
N SER A 267 -14.61 2.84 -26.82
CA SER A 267 -13.99 3.17 -25.54
C SER A 267 -14.58 2.29 -24.44
N ILE A 268 -13.73 1.51 -23.76
CA ILE A 268 -14.11 0.68 -22.61
C ILE A 268 -14.09 1.50 -21.32
N ALA A 269 -13.03 2.29 -21.13
CA ALA A 269 -12.84 3.12 -19.95
C ALA A 269 -11.82 4.22 -20.23
N VAL A 270 -11.96 5.33 -19.51
CA VAL A 270 -11.01 6.44 -19.52
C VAL A 270 -10.60 6.72 -18.08
N TYR A 271 -9.30 6.84 -17.85
CA TYR A 271 -8.71 7.15 -16.55
C TYR A 271 -7.82 8.39 -16.65
N HIS A 272 -7.75 9.12 -15.54
CA HIS A 272 -6.71 10.10 -15.31
C HIS A 272 -5.65 9.47 -14.42
N ALA A 273 -4.45 9.34 -14.97
CA ALA A 273 -3.31 8.76 -14.29
C ALA A 273 -2.24 9.81 -14.01
N THR A 274 -1.35 9.50 -13.07
CA THR A 274 -0.19 10.32 -12.75
C THR A 274 1.08 9.51 -12.93
N VAL A 275 2.04 10.02 -13.69
CA VAL A 275 3.36 9.37 -13.84
C VAL A 275 4.13 9.54 -12.54
N LEU A 276 4.31 8.46 -11.79
CA LEU A 276 5.06 8.42 -10.53
C LEU A 276 6.57 8.40 -10.78
N ASP A 277 6.99 7.57 -11.73
CA ASP A 277 8.37 7.42 -12.15
C ASP A 277 8.48 6.90 -13.59
N GLU A 278 9.59 7.25 -14.24
CA GLU A 278 9.98 6.79 -15.57
C GLU A 278 11.41 6.26 -15.51
N VAL A 279 11.57 4.97 -15.78
CA VAL A 279 12.86 4.29 -15.85
C VAL A 279 13.14 3.96 -17.31
N VAL A 280 14.34 4.30 -17.78
CA VAL A 280 14.79 3.99 -19.14
C VAL A 280 16.09 3.20 -19.01
N GLU A 281 16.06 1.92 -19.40
CA GLU A 281 17.19 1.02 -19.41
C GLU A 281 17.30 0.37 -20.80
N ASP A 282 18.41 0.62 -21.49
CA ASP A 282 18.65 0.18 -22.87
C ASP A 282 17.49 0.54 -23.82
N ASN A 283 16.79 -0.46 -24.34
CA ASN A 283 15.64 -0.33 -25.25
C ASN A 283 14.29 -0.51 -24.54
N VAL A 284 14.31 -0.60 -23.21
CA VAL A 284 13.12 -0.79 -22.37
C VAL A 284 12.82 0.51 -21.63
N ARG A 285 11.59 0.99 -21.80
CA ARG A 285 11.04 2.10 -21.04
C ARG A 285 9.94 1.61 -20.13
N THR A 286 10.04 1.97 -18.87
CA THR A 286 9.11 1.57 -17.83
C THR A 286 8.45 2.79 -17.21
N TRP A 287 7.12 2.78 -17.17
CA TRP A 287 6.32 3.77 -16.46
C TRP A 287 5.60 3.14 -15.27
N HIS A 288 5.67 3.83 -14.12
CA HIS A 288 4.80 3.57 -12.99
C HIS A 288 3.71 4.65 -12.97
N LEU A 289 2.50 4.27 -13.34
CA LEU A 289 1.36 5.17 -13.45
C LEU A 289 0.43 4.94 -12.27
N MET A 290 0.17 5.95 -11.45
CA MET A 290 -0.92 5.85 -10.48
C MET A 290 -2.25 6.10 -11.20
N VAL A 291 -3.16 5.14 -11.13
CA VAL A 291 -4.52 5.17 -11.67
C VAL A 291 -5.47 5.15 -10.48
N ASP A 292 -6.25 6.21 -10.30
CA ASP A 292 -7.04 6.45 -9.07
C ASP A 292 -6.15 6.47 -7.79
N ASP A 293 -6.69 6.83 -6.63
CA ASP A 293 -5.91 7.09 -5.39
C ASP A 293 -5.40 5.82 -4.69
N GLY A 294 -4.80 4.87 -5.43
CA GLY A 294 -4.19 3.67 -4.83
C GLY A 294 -3.78 2.54 -5.76
N VAL A 295 -4.14 2.58 -7.05
CA VAL A 295 -3.75 1.53 -8.00
C VAL A 295 -2.54 1.98 -8.82
N VAL A 296 -1.50 1.15 -8.89
CA VAL A 296 -0.31 1.45 -9.69
C VAL A 296 -0.29 0.55 -10.92
N LEU A 297 -0.39 1.15 -12.10
CA LEU A 297 -0.20 0.48 -13.38
C LEU A 297 1.27 0.55 -13.79
N HIS A 298 1.94 -0.61 -13.81
CA HIS A 298 3.27 -0.77 -14.35
C HIS A 298 3.18 -1.04 -15.85
N VAL A 299 3.78 -0.18 -16.66
CA VAL A 299 3.79 -0.28 -18.13
C VAL A 299 5.22 -0.40 -18.60
N GLU A 300 5.58 -1.55 -19.15
CA GLU A 300 6.87 -1.80 -19.79
C GLU A 300 6.70 -1.73 -21.31
N MET A 301 7.55 -0.95 -21.96
CA MET A 301 7.56 -0.72 -23.41
C MET A 301 8.93 -1.07 -23.96
N ARG A 302 9.00 -2.03 -24.87
CA ARG A 302 10.25 -2.43 -25.55
C ARG A 302 10.24 -1.96 -26.99
N SER A 303 11.30 -1.29 -27.40
CA SER A 303 11.54 -0.95 -28.80
C SER A 303 12.45 -2.02 -29.41
N GLU A 304 11.90 -2.86 -30.29
CA GLU A 304 12.70 -3.84 -31.05
C GLU A 304 13.26 -3.22 -32.34
N ASP A 305 12.55 -2.27 -32.95
CA ASP A 305 12.95 -1.47 -34.12
C ASP A 305 12.16 -0.13 -34.15
N ASP A 306 12.50 0.82 -35.04
CA ASP A 306 11.93 2.20 -35.13
C ASP A 306 10.39 2.26 -35.36
N ASP A 307 9.75 1.11 -35.62
CA ASP A 307 8.32 0.98 -35.95
C ASP A 307 7.53 -0.07 -35.12
N THR A 308 8.18 -0.96 -34.35
CA THR A 308 7.46 -2.00 -33.57
C THR A 308 7.77 -1.89 -32.08
N MET A 309 6.72 -1.71 -31.28
CA MET A 309 6.82 -1.57 -29.83
C MET A 309 6.02 -2.69 -29.15
N GLU A 310 6.70 -3.56 -28.42
CA GLU A 310 6.03 -4.53 -27.56
C GLU A 310 5.73 -3.88 -26.21
N MET A 311 4.56 -4.15 -25.64
CA MET A 311 4.18 -3.61 -24.34
C MET A 311 3.58 -4.67 -23.44
N ALA A 312 4.00 -4.65 -22.17
CA ALA A 312 3.40 -5.40 -21.09
C ALA A 312 2.87 -4.43 -20.04
N ALA A 313 1.60 -4.56 -19.68
CA ALA A 313 0.99 -3.79 -18.61
C ALA A 313 0.61 -4.74 -17.46
N LYS A 314 1.02 -4.38 -16.24
CA LYS A 314 0.71 -5.12 -15.02
C LYS A 314 0.16 -4.18 -13.96
N VAL A 315 -0.94 -4.57 -13.35
CA VAL A 315 -1.50 -3.83 -12.21
C VAL A 315 -0.77 -4.28 -10.94
N LEU A 316 -0.35 -3.30 -10.14
CA LEU A 316 0.26 -3.44 -8.84
C LEU A 316 -0.65 -2.75 -7.81
N THR A 317 -0.83 -3.40 -6.67
CA THR A 317 -1.51 -2.81 -5.50
C THR A 317 -0.47 -2.47 -4.44
N ALA A 318 -0.56 -1.26 -3.89
CA ALA A 318 0.34 -0.81 -2.84
C ALA A 318 -0.11 -1.27 -1.43
N ASN A 319 -1.40 -1.56 -1.26
CA ASN A 319 -1.94 -1.97 0.03
C ASN A 319 -2.97 -3.11 -0.10
N GLU A 320 -3.38 -3.59 1.05
CA GLU A 320 -4.27 -4.73 1.23
C GLU A 320 -5.73 -4.29 1.52
N ASP A 321 -6.08 -3.04 1.21
CA ASP A 321 -7.42 -2.48 1.37
C ASP A 321 -8.38 -3.09 0.32
N LEU A 322 -9.60 -3.45 0.74
CA LEU A 322 -10.59 -4.10 -0.13
C LEU A 322 -10.99 -3.23 -1.32
N ARG A 323 -11.16 -1.92 -1.14
CA ARG A 323 -11.58 -0.98 -2.20
C ARG A 323 -10.46 -0.78 -3.21
N ILE A 324 -9.21 -0.68 -2.75
CA ILE A 324 -8.05 -0.60 -3.65
C ILE A 324 -7.83 -1.92 -4.39
N ALA A 325 -7.95 -3.07 -3.72
CA ALA A 325 -7.91 -4.38 -4.37
C ALA A 325 -9.02 -4.53 -5.42
N HIS A 326 -10.24 -4.05 -5.12
CA HIS A 326 -11.36 -4.06 -6.04
C HIS A 326 -11.12 -3.16 -7.26
N ALA A 327 -10.62 -1.93 -7.05
CA ALA A 327 -10.25 -1.01 -8.11
C ALA A 327 -9.16 -1.60 -9.02
N ALA A 328 -8.14 -2.24 -8.44
CA ALA A 328 -7.07 -2.90 -9.17
C ALA A 328 -7.57 -4.08 -10.00
N SER A 329 -8.35 -5.00 -9.41
CA SER A 329 -8.93 -6.14 -10.14
C SER A 329 -9.85 -5.66 -11.27
N THR A 330 -10.63 -4.61 -11.03
CA THR A 330 -11.50 -3.99 -12.04
C THR A 330 -10.71 -3.37 -13.19
N LEU A 331 -9.62 -2.65 -12.88
CA LEU A 331 -8.73 -2.10 -13.90
C LEU A 331 -8.08 -3.21 -14.73
N GLU A 332 -7.57 -4.27 -14.08
CA GLU A 332 -6.95 -5.39 -14.76
C GLU A 332 -7.93 -6.16 -15.65
N LEU A 333 -9.18 -6.34 -15.19
CA LEU A 333 -10.24 -6.96 -15.99
C LEU A 333 -10.59 -6.10 -17.22
N LYS A 334 -10.61 -4.77 -17.09
CA LYS A 334 -10.83 -3.86 -18.23
C LYS A 334 -9.65 -3.89 -19.20
N LEU A 335 -8.41 -3.94 -18.71
CA LEU A 335 -7.21 -4.13 -19.54
C LEU A 335 -7.27 -5.44 -20.33
N CYS A 336 -7.70 -6.53 -19.69
CA CYS A 336 -7.89 -7.83 -20.34
C CYS A 336 -8.96 -7.81 -21.47
N ARG A 337 -9.94 -6.90 -21.39
CA ARG A 337 -10.96 -6.72 -22.43
C ARG A 337 -10.52 -5.75 -23.54
N SER A 338 -9.42 -5.05 -23.33
CA SER A 338 -8.90 -4.04 -24.23
C SER A 338 -7.88 -4.64 -25.18
N VAL A 339 -7.88 -4.16 -26.42
CA VAL A 339 -6.85 -4.52 -27.41
C VAL A 339 -5.83 -3.41 -27.61
N VAL A 340 -6.18 -2.16 -27.24
CA VAL A 340 -5.30 -1.00 -27.37
C VAL A 340 -5.44 -0.13 -26.13
N LEU A 341 -4.30 0.28 -25.60
CA LEU A 341 -4.17 1.30 -24.56
C LEU A 341 -3.72 2.61 -25.20
N VAL A 342 -4.53 3.66 -25.10
CA VAL A 342 -4.25 4.98 -25.69
C VAL A 342 -3.83 5.95 -24.61
N PHE A 343 -2.68 6.59 -24.83
CA PHE A 343 -2.12 7.59 -23.95
C PHE A 343 -2.29 8.99 -24.54
N GLY A 344 -2.65 9.95 -23.69
CA GLY A 344 -2.77 11.36 -24.04
C GLY A 344 -4.20 11.80 -24.37
N GLU A 345 -4.31 13.09 -24.70
CA GLU A 345 -5.57 13.69 -25.11
C GLU A 345 -6.02 13.17 -26.48
N PRO A 346 -7.34 13.04 -26.74
CA PRO A 346 -7.83 12.64 -28.05
C PRO A 346 -7.30 13.55 -29.15
N GLY A 347 -6.52 13.00 -30.08
CA GLY A 347 -5.89 13.79 -31.13
C GLY A 347 -4.74 13.08 -31.84
N PRO A 348 -4.09 13.76 -32.80
CA PRO A 348 -2.97 13.20 -33.56
C PRO A 348 -1.75 12.87 -32.70
N ASP A 349 -1.64 13.48 -31.51
CA ASP A 349 -0.56 13.25 -30.56
C ASP A 349 -0.85 12.11 -29.58
N SER A 350 -2.01 11.46 -29.68
CA SER A 350 -2.33 10.28 -28.86
C SER A 350 -1.56 9.06 -29.32
N VAL A 351 -1.04 8.31 -28.36
CA VAL A 351 -0.22 7.12 -28.62
C VAL A 351 -1.04 5.90 -28.25
N GLY A 352 -1.50 5.16 -29.25
CA GLY A 352 -2.18 3.88 -29.07
C GLY A 352 -1.20 2.72 -29.13
N ILE A 353 -1.22 1.86 -28.12
CA ILE A 353 -0.31 0.72 -28.01
C ILE A 353 -1.12 -0.57 -27.90
N PRO A 354 -0.85 -1.58 -28.74
CA PRO A 354 -1.57 -2.84 -28.68
C PRO A 354 -1.27 -3.59 -27.38
N LEU A 355 -2.29 -4.24 -26.83
CA LEU A 355 -2.21 -5.11 -25.66
C LEU A 355 -2.19 -6.58 -26.09
N GLN A 356 -1.49 -7.40 -25.33
CA GLN A 356 -1.52 -8.85 -25.51
C GLN A 356 -2.89 -9.41 -25.12
N THR A 357 -3.38 -10.37 -25.91
CA THR A 357 -4.60 -11.12 -25.58
C THR A 357 -4.37 -11.94 -24.30
N PRO A 358 -5.18 -11.76 -23.25
CA PRO A 358 -5.01 -12.50 -22.01
C PRO A 358 -5.48 -13.95 -22.14
N GLU A 359 -4.93 -14.83 -21.30
CA GLU A 359 -5.43 -16.20 -21.15
C GLU A 359 -6.89 -16.19 -20.63
N PRO A 360 -7.79 -17.02 -21.18
CA PRO A 360 -9.19 -17.09 -20.73
C PRO A 360 -9.35 -17.35 -19.24
N ASP A 361 -8.50 -18.22 -18.67
CA ASP A 361 -8.52 -18.56 -17.25
C ASP A 361 -8.14 -17.36 -16.36
N LYS A 362 -7.26 -16.47 -16.82
CA LYS A 362 -6.92 -15.23 -16.12
C LYS A 362 -8.14 -14.31 -16.06
N VAL A 363 -8.86 -14.16 -17.18
CA VAL A 363 -10.07 -13.34 -17.25
C VAL A 363 -11.16 -13.89 -16.34
N LEU A 364 -11.31 -15.21 -16.27
CA LEU A 364 -12.26 -15.87 -15.38
C LEU A 364 -11.91 -15.56 -13.92
N ARG A 365 -10.68 -15.83 -13.48
CA ARG A 365 -10.22 -15.56 -12.11
C ARG A 365 -10.38 -14.09 -11.69
N LEU A 366 -10.11 -13.15 -12.60
CA LEU A 366 -10.29 -11.73 -12.33
C LEU A 366 -11.77 -11.38 -12.11
N ARG A 367 -12.71 -11.95 -12.88
CA ARG A 367 -14.14 -11.75 -12.65
C ARG A 367 -14.57 -12.28 -11.29
N GLU A 368 -14.15 -13.50 -10.96
CA GLU A 368 -14.46 -14.12 -9.68
C GLU A 368 -13.94 -13.30 -8.49
N THR A 369 -12.73 -12.74 -8.64
CA THR A 369 -12.10 -11.89 -7.62
C THR A 369 -12.82 -10.55 -7.49
N THR A 370 -13.14 -9.90 -8.62
CA THR A 370 -13.90 -8.64 -8.60
C THR A 370 -15.28 -8.81 -7.96
N GLU A 371 -16.03 -9.85 -8.32
CA GLU A 371 -17.35 -10.15 -7.73
C GLU A 371 -17.28 -10.39 -6.22
N LEU A 372 -16.24 -11.10 -5.78
CA LEU A 372 -16.02 -11.36 -4.36
C LEU A 372 -15.70 -10.06 -3.60
N LEU A 373 -14.79 -9.25 -4.12
CA LEU A 373 -14.40 -7.99 -3.46
C LEU A 373 -15.58 -7.02 -3.40
N GLU A 374 -16.39 -6.95 -4.46
CA GLU A 374 -17.64 -6.18 -4.47
C GLU A 374 -18.60 -6.64 -3.38
N ASP A 375 -18.81 -7.96 -3.22
CA ASP A 375 -19.66 -8.48 -2.14
C ASP A 375 -19.15 -8.14 -0.74
N LEU A 376 -17.82 -8.18 -0.54
CA LEU A 376 -17.22 -7.86 0.75
C LEU A 376 -17.35 -6.36 1.05
N ILE A 377 -17.11 -5.48 0.08
CA ILE A 377 -17.30 -4.03 0.23
C ILE A 377 -18.76 -3.70 0.55
N ASP A 378 -19.71 -4.28 -0.20
CA ASP A 378 -21.14 -4.10 0.05
C ASP A 378 -21.52 -4.52 1.48
N LEU A 379 -20.93 -5.62 1.97
CA LEU A 379 -21.14 -6.08 3.34
C LEU A 379 -20.55 -5.11 4.36
N GLU A 380 -19.36 -4.57 4.14
CA GLU A 380 -18.80 -3.52 5.02
C GLU A 380 -19.72 -2.30 5.07
N ASP A 381 -20.19 -1.84 3.90
CA ASP A 381 -21.01 -0.64 3.78
C ASP A 381 -22.37 -0.81 4.48
N VAL A 382 -23.02 -1.97 4.33
CA VAL A 382 -24.33 -2.22 4.95
C VAL A 382 -24.24 -2.52 6.44
N THR A 383 -23.15 -3.16 6.89
CA THR A 383 -23.01 -3.61 8.28
C THR A 383 -22.24 -2.63 9.15
N GLY A 384 -21.47 -1.72 8.54
CA GLY A 384 -20.54 -0.82 9.22
C GLY A 384 -19.35 -1.54 9.87
N GLN A 385 -19.16 -2.84 9.60
CA GLN A 385 -18.09 -3.64 10.17
C GLN A 385 -16.96 -3.78 9.14
N GLU A 386 -15.74 -3.47 9.55
CA GLU A 386 -14.55 -3.74 8.75
C GLU A 386 -14.37 -5.25 8.58
N ILE A 387 -14.37 -5.70 7.32
CA ILE A 387 -14.15 -7.09 6.94
C ILE A 387 -12.69 -7.16 6.52
N GLY A 388 -11.89 -7.86 7.34
CA GLY A 388 -10.45 -7.95 7.12
C GLY A 388 -10.06 -8.60 5.79
N GLN A 389 -8.77 -8.87 5.67
CA GLN A 389 -8.17 -9.27 4.39
C GLN A 389 -8.47 -10.71 4.00
N VAL A 390 -8.58 -10.94 2.69
CA VAL A 390 -8.67 -12.29 2.10
C VAL A 390 -7.28 -12.93 2.09
N VAL A 391 -6.93 -13.63 3.16
CA VAL A 391 -5.59 -14.23 3.33
C VAL A 391 -5.36 -15.46 2.42
N ARG A 392 -6.43 -16.09 1.94
CA ARG A 392 -6.38 -17.32 1.12
C ARG A 392 -7.45 -17.32 0.05
N GLY A 393 -7.22 -18.07 -1.03
CA GLY A 393 -8.24 -18.31 -2.06
C GLY A 393 -9.53 -18.83 -1.43
N ILE A 394 -10.65 -18.16 -1.72
CA ILE A 394 -11.96 -18.51 -1.17
C ILE A 394 -12.57 -19.66 -2.01
N PRO A 395 -12.92 -20.80 -1.39
CA PRO A 395 -13.59 -21.88 -2.09
C PRO A 395 -14.90 -21.43 -2.77
N LEU A 396 -15.30 -22.16 -3.81
CA LEU A 396 -16.53 -21.87 -4.56
C LEU A 396 -17.78 -21.80 -3.66
N LEU A 397 -17.92 -22.76 -2.74
CA LEU A 397 -19.04 -22.82 -1.79
C LEU A 397 -19.12 -21.58 -0.89
N ASP A 398 -17.96 -21.09 -0.51
CA ASP A 398 -17.80 -19.95 0.37
C ASP A 398 -18.10 -18.63 -0.35
N ARG A 399 -17.73 -18.50 -1.63
CA ARG A 399 -18.17 -17.38 -2.49
C ARG A 399 -19.69 -17.29 -2.56
N VAL A 400 -20.38 -18.43 -2.72
CA VAL A 400 -21.85 -18.45 -2.73
C VAL A 400 -22.41 -18.02 -1.38
N ARG A 401 -21.84 -18.47 -0.26
CA ARG A 401 -22.31 -18.07 1.08
C ARG A 401 -22.13 -16.57 1.34
N ILE A 402 -21.02 -15.99 0.88
CA ILE A 402 -20.78 -14.55 0.96
C ILE A 402 -21.85 -13.81 0.15
N ARG A 403 -22.07 -14.21 -1.11
CA ARG A 403 -23.10 -13.65 -2.00
C ARG A 403 -24.50 -13.75 -1.40
N GLN A 404 -24.88 -14.91 -0.83
CA GLN A 404 -26.16 -15.11 -0.15
C GLN A 404 -26.30 -14.18 1.05
N THR A 405 -25.24 -14.02 1.85
CA THR A 405 -25.23 -13.15 3.04
C THR A 405 -25.41 -11.69 2.64
N ARG A 406 -24.71 -11.23 1.59
CA ARG A 406 -24.85 -9.88 1.04
C ARG A 406 -26.25 -9.63 0.49
N LEU A 407 -26.82 -10.59 -0.24
CA LEU A 407 -28.20 -10.52 -0.73
C LEU A 407 -29.23 -10.44 0.42
N LEU A 408 -29.03 -11.20 1.51
CA LEU A 408 -29.88 -11.13 2.70
C LEU A 408 -29.81 -9.75 3.37
N TRP A 409 -28.62 -9.16 3.47
CA TRP A 409 -28.45 -7.78 3.95
C TRP A 409 -29.12 -6.75 3.05
N ALA A 410 -29.12 -6.99 1.73
CA ALA A 410 -29.86 -6.18 0.74
C ALA A 410 -31.39 -6.45 0.71
N GLY A 411 -31.93 -7.21 1.67
CA GLY A 411 -33.36 -7.52 1.78
C GLY A 411 -33.89 -8.50 0.72
N GLN A 412 -33.00 -9.17 -0.02
CA GLN A 412 -33.39 -10.16 -1.02
C GLN A 412 -33.72 -11.51 -0.36
N VAL A 413 -34.50 -12.32 -1.07
CA VAL A 413 -34.71 -13.73 -0.74
C VAL A 413 -33.62 -14.53 -1.43
N VAL A 414 -33.02 -15.51 -0.76
CA VAL A 414 -31.97 -16.34 -1.37
C VAL A 414 -32.33 -17.82 -1.26
N GLN A 415 -31.88 -18.61 -2.23
CA GLN A 415 -31.90 -20.06 -2.09
C GLN A 415 -30.92 -20.46 -0.99
N TRP A 416 -31.35 -21.36 -0.11
CA TRP A 416 -30.62 -21.79 1.07
C TRP A 416 -30.57 -23.30 1.11
N ASP A 417 -29.36 -23.83 1.19
CA ASP A 417 -29.16 -25.26 1.01
C ASP A 417 -29.13 -26.05 2.33
N ARG A 418 -28.96 -25.36 3.45
CA ARG A 418 -28.87 -26.05 4.73
C ARG A 418 -30.18 -26.76 5.05
N ALA A 419 -30.12 -28.09 5.18
CA ALA A 419 -31.24 -28.88 5.68
C ALA A 419 -31.72 -28.30 7.02
N LEU A 420 -33.03 -28.16 7.16
CA LEU A 420 -33.61 -27.79 8.43
C LEU A 420 -33.41 -28.93 9.42
N GLY A 421 -32.73 -28.64 10.52
CA GLY A 421 -32.65 -29.53 11.66
C GLY A 421 -34.03 -29.75 12.29
N GLN A 422 -34.04 -30.49 13.40
CA GLN A 422 -35.25 -30.65 14.19
C GLN A 422 -35.66 -29.31 14.82
N LEU A 423 -36.92 -28.93 14.64
CA LEU A 423 -37.47 -27.66 15.09
C LEU A 423 -38.50 -27.89 16.20
N ILE A 424 -38.56 -26.95 17.14
CA ILE A 424 -39.55 -26.98 18.23
C ILE A 424 -40.63 -25.96 17.91
N SER A 425 -41.87 -26.41 17.77
CA SER A 425 -43.03 -25.53 17.74
C SER A 425 -43.60 -25.40 19.14
N ARG A 426 -43.78 -24.17 19.62
CA ARG A 426 -44.35 -23.89 20.95
C ARG A 426 -45.87 -24.04 21.01
N GLU A 427 -46.53 -23.90 19.87
CA GLU A 427 -47.99 -23.93 19.74
C GLU A 427 -48.51 -25.33 19.39
N GLY A 428 -47.62 -26.33 19.27
CA GLY A 428 -47.96 -27.69 18.88
C GLY A 428 -48.39 -27.84 17.41
N THR A 429 -48.44 -26.75 16.64
CA THR A 429 -48.76 -26.73 15.22
C THR A 429 -47.50 -26.76 14.37
N PRO A 430 -47.55 -27.28 13.12
CA PRO A 430 -46.40 -27.25 12.22
C PRO A 430 -45.97 -25.81 11.94
N PRO A 431 -44.68 -25.47 12.08
CA PRO A 431 -44.20 -24.12 11.80
C PRO A 431 -44.28 -23.84 10.29
N ARG A 432 -44.52 -22.58 9.91
CA ARG A 432 -44.49 -22.18 8.49
C ARG A 432 -43.08 -21.99 7.96
N TRP A 433 -42.19 -21.55 8.85
CA TRP A 433 -40.77 -21.33 8.59
C TRP A 433 -40.01 -21.51 9.89
N ALA A 434 -38.71 -21.73 9.77
CA ALA A 434 -37.79 -21.85 10.88
C ALA A 434 -37.03 -20.53 11.08
N PRO A 435 -37.04 -19.95 12.28
CA PRO A 435 -36.14 -18.84 12.59
C PRO A 435 -34.70 -19.35 12.73
N VAL A 436 -33.75 -18.56 12.27
CA VAL A 436 -32.32 -18.74 12.51
C VAL A 436 -31.80 -17.42 13.05
N GLU A 437 -31.21 -17.50 14.24
CA GLU A 437 -30.64 -16.34 14.92
C GLU A 437 -29.48 -15.73 14.13
N PRO A 438 -29.17 -14.43 14.34
CA PRO A 438 -27.97 -13.82 13.80
C PRO A 438 -26.74 -14.64 14.15
N ALA A 439 -25.81 -14.75 13.21
CA ALA A 439 -24.59 -15.52 13.38
C ALA A 439 -23.41 -14.83 12.70
N VAL A 440 -22.21 -15.35 12.91
CA VAL A 440 -21.03 -14.96 12.16
C VAL A 440 -20.67 -16.09 11.21
N LEU A 441 -20.63 -15.77 9.92
CA LEU A 441 -20.12 -16.66 8.90
C LEU A 441 -18.59 -16.56 8.89
N GLU A 442 -17.92 -17.67 9.22
CA GLU A 442 -16.47 -17.77 9.15
C GLU A 442 -16.05 -18.42 7.84
N VAL A 443 -15.40 -17.66 6.96
CA VAL A 443 -15.03 -18.08 5.60
C VAL A 443 -13.61 -17.61 5.30
N GLY A 444 -12.69 -18.53 5.02
CA GLY A 444 -11.32 -18.16 4.62
C GLY A 444 -10.56 -17.32 5.65
N GLY A 445 -10.97 -17.32 6.93
CA GLY A 445 -10.43 -16.46 8.00
C GLY A 445 -11.19 -15.14 8.20
N LEU A 446 -12.13 -14.81 7.31
CA LEU A 446 -13.03 -13.67 7.44
C LEU A 446 -14.15 -13.97 8.43
N LYS A 447 -14.60 -12.94 9.15
CA LYS A 447 -15.76 -12.99 10.04
C LYS A 447 -16.83 -12.06 9.50
N ILE A 448 -17.82 -12.63 8.85
CA ILE A 448 -18.87 -11.89 8.15
C ILE A 448 -20.16 -11.97 8.97
N PRO A 449 -20.73 -10.84 9.41
CA PRO A 449 -21.98 -10.86 10.16
C PRO A 449 -23.13 -11.30 9.25
N MET A 450 -23.95 -12.22 9.73
CA MET A 450 -25.16 -12.71 9.07
C MET A 450 -26.38 -12.23 9.86
N PRO A 451 -27.41 -11.67 9.20
CA PRO A 451 -28.60 -11.20 9.89
C PRO A 451 -29.42 -12.40 10.41
N ALA A 452 -30.37 -12.14 11.30
CA ALA A 452 -31.41 -13.13 11.58
C ALA A 452 -32.14 -13.47 10.27
N ILE A 453 -32.42 -14.74 10.05
CA ILE A 453 -33.15 -15.19 8.85
C ILE A 453 -34.32 -16.10 9.21
N ARG A 454 -35.25 -16.20 8.28
CA ARG A 454 -36.30 -17.22 8.26
C ARG A 454 -36.04 -18.15 7.10
N LEU A 455 -36.22 -19.44 7.35
CA LEU A 455 -36.06 -20.51 6.38
C LEU A 455 -37.39 -21.20 6.13
N GLY A 456 -37.83 -21.29 4.89
CA GLY A 456 -39.08 -21.95 4.55
C GLY A 456 -39.18 -22.32 3.08
N HIS A 457 -40.13 -23.19 2.76
CA HIS A 457 -40.52 -23.49 1.39
C HIS A 457 -42.02 -23.81 1.38
N ARG A 458 -42.77 -23.30 0.41
CA ARG A 458 -44.24 -23.51 0.34
C ARG A 458 -44.61 -24.99 0.21
N ASP A 459 -43.81 -25.73 -0.54
CA ASP A 459 -44.02 -27.18 -0.75
C ASP A 459 -43.34 -28.05 0.32
N ALA A 460 -42.81 -27.44 1.41
CA ALA A 460 -42.24 -28.22 2.50
C ALA A 460 -43.32 -29.03 3.20
N THR A 461 -43.06 -30.33 3.38
CA THR A 461 -43.90 -31.20 4.21
C THR A 461 -43.31 -31.30 5.60
N TRP A 462 -44.11 -31.00 6.62
CA TRP A 462 -43.72 -31.03 8.02
C TRP A 462 -44.10 -32.35 8.67
N HIS A 463 -43.11 -33.04 9.23
CA HIS A 463 -43.29 -34.30 9.95
C HIS A 463 -43.21 -34.06 11.45
N ASP A 464 -44.25 -34.46 12.16
CA ASP A 464 -44.37 -34.36 13.62
C ASP A 464 -43.69 -35.57 14.28
N HIS A 465 -42.75 -35.32 15.18
CA HIS A 465 -42.00 -36.33 15.94
C HIS A 465 -42.48 -36.47 17.38
N GLY A 466 -43.62 -35.89 17.71
CA GLY A 466 -44.24 -35.96 19.03
C GLY A 466 -43.86 -34.82 19.98
N PRO A 467 -44.30 -34.90 21.24
CA PRO A 467 -44.15 -33.83 22.22
C PRO A 467 -42.70 -33.64 22.66
N ALA A 468 -42.36 -32.39 22.98
CA ALA A 468 -41.04 -31.95 23.42
C ALA A 468 -41.11 -31.31 24.83
N PRO A 469 -41.63 -32.02 25.85
CA PRO A 469 -42.01 -31.44 27.13
C PRO A 469 -40.90 -30.67 27.85
N GLU A 470 -39.63 -30.97 27.54
CA GLU A 470 -38.48 -30.23 28.04
C GLU A 470 -38.45 -28.75 27.60
N PHE A 471 -39.19 -28.37 26.56
CA PHE A 471 -39.33 -26.99 26.07
C PHE A 471 -40.69 -26.35 26.40
N GLY A 472 -41.58 -27.07 27.09
CA GLY A 472 -42.89 -26.60 27.54
C GLY A 472 -44.03 -27.60 27.26
N PRO A 473 -45.17 -27.45 27.95
CA PRO A 473 -46.25 -28.46 27.98
C PRO A 473 -46.92 -28.70 26.62
N ASP A 474 -47.01 -27.67 25.77
CA ASP A 474 -47.70 -27.72 24.48
C ASP A 474 -46.73 -27.85 23.29
N THR A 475 -45.44 -28.04 23.56
CA THR A 475 -44.41 -28.00 22.53
C THR A 475 -44.24 -29.34 21.81
N ARG A 476 -43.95 -29.30 20.51
CA ARG A 476 -43.77 -30.49 19.65
C ARG A 476 -42.56 -30.35 18.74
N ARG A 477 -41.95 -31.49 18.39
CA ARG A 477 -40.80 -31.57 17.47
C ARG A 477 -41.26 -31.77 16.05
N PHE A 478 -40.68 -31.02 15.12
CA PHE A 478 -40.97 -31.11 13.69
C PHE A 478 -39.68 -31.21 12.87
N THR A 479 -39.77 -31.84 11.69
CA THR A 479 -38.76 -31.74 10.63
C THR A 479 -39.44 -31.42 9.31
N ALA A 480 -38.79 -30.64 8.46
CA ALA A 480 -39.30 -30.37 7.11
C ALA A 480 -38.59 -31.24 6.07
N THR A 481 -39.33 -31.77 5.10
CA THR A 481 -38.78 -32.38 3.89
C THR A 481 -39.26 -31.64 2.66
N LEU A 482 -38.36 -31.45 1.69
CA LEU A 482 -38.66 -30.84 0.40
C LEU A 482 -39.09 -31.91 -0.62
N PRO A 483 -39.92 -31.55 -1.62
CA PRO A 483 -40.49 -32.51 -2.57
C PRO A 483 -39.46 -33.12 -3.52
N SER A 484 -38.31 -32.48 -3.71
CA SER A 484 -37.20 -33.02 -4.50
C SER A 484 -35.87 -32.65 -3.86
N SER A 485 -34.83 -33.43 -4.16
CA SER A 485 -33.46 -33.15 -3.72
C SER A 485 -32.81 -31.95 -4.42
N THR A 486 -33.43 -31.42 -5.48
CA THR A 486 -32.96 -30.21 -6.19
C THR A 486 -33.71 -28.96 -5.74
N THR A 487 -34.80 -29.11 -5.00
CA THR A 487 -35.51 -27.99 -4.37
C THR A 487 -34.74 -27.55 -3.13
N ARG A 488 -34.54 -26.25 -2.97
CA ARG A 488 -33.86 -25.65 -1.82
C ARG A 488 -34.83 -24.87 -0.95
N PHE A 489 -34.50 -24.70 0.33
CA PHE A 489 -35.23 -23.75 1.17
C PHE A 489 -34.98 -22.33 0.67
N LEU A 490 -35.87 -21.41 1.03
CA LEU A 490 -35.68 -19.99 0.83
C LEU A 490 -35.35 -19.34 2.16
N ALA A 491 -34.31 -18.49 2.15
CA ALA A 491 -33.93 -17.66 3.27
C ALA A 491 -34.27 -16.20 3.01
N TRP A 492 -34.78 -15.51 4.04
CA TRP A 492 -34.94 -14.06 4.02
C TRP A 492 -34.76 -13.49 5.42
N SER A 493 -34.23 -12.27 5.51
CA SER A 493 -34.15 -11.54 6.78
C SER A 493 -35.42 -10.72 7.01
N PRO A 494 -36.08 -10.86 8.18
CA PRO A 494 -37.26 -10.06 8.51
C PRO A 494 -36.91 -8.59 8.80
N HIS A 495 -35.65 -8.29 9.15
CA HIS A 495 -35.23 -6.94 9.55
C HIS A 495 -34.73 -6.07 8.41
N THR A 496 -34.22 -6.68 7.34
CA THR A 496 -33.67 -5.94 6.19
C THR A 496 -34.68 -5.77 5.06
N ARG A 497 -35.78 -6.52 5.09
CA ARG A 497 -36.88 -6.38 4.13
C ARG A 497 -37.77 -5.19 4.44
N THR A 498 -38.12 -4.43 3.41
CA THR A 498 -39.07 -3.32 3.49
C THR A 498 -40.50 -3.78 3.77
N THR A 499 -40.86 -5.00 3.34
CA THR A 499 -42.14 -5.64 3.62
C THR A 499 -41.93 -7.08 4.10
N GLU A 500 -42.44 -7.36 5.29
CA GLU A 500 -42.50 -8.71 5.83
C GLU A 500 -43.56 -9.49 5.04
N PRO A 501 -43.21 -10.62 4.41
CA PRO A 501 -44.18 -11.35 3.62
C PRO A 501 -45.13 -12.12 4.55
N ASP A 502 -46.43 -12.06 4.24
CA ASP A 502 -47.48 -12.80 4.96
C ASP A 502 -47.33 -14.34 4.85
N ASP A 503 -46.55 -14.79 3.87
CA ASP A 503 -46.29 -16.19 3.55
C ASP A 503 -44.86 -16.42 3.05
N VAL A 504 -44.43 -17.67 2.93
CA VAL A 504 -43.12 -18.03 2.39
C VAL A 504 -42.98 -17.49 0.95
N PRO A 505 -41.88 -16.77 0.63
CA PRO A 505 -41.63 -16.25 -0.71
C PRO A 505 -41.70 -17.34 -1.80
N GLN A 506 -42.00 -16.93 -3.04
CA GLN A 506 -42.13 -17.87 -4.15
C GLN A 506 -40.80 -18.18 -4.87
N ALA A 507 -39.85 -17.25 -4.82
CA ALA A 507 -38.58 -17.37 -5.52
C ALA A 507 -37.47 -16.63 -4.77
N GLY A 508 -36.25 -17.15 -4.89
CA GLY A 508 -35.03 -16.46 -4.49
C GLY A 508 -34.46 -15.63 -5.64
N ALA A 509 -33.73 -14.57 -5.30
CA ALA A 509 -32.88 -13.85 -6.23
C ALA A 509 -31.74 -14.76 -6.70
N PRO A 510 -31.36 -14.67 -7.99
CA PRO A 510 -30.18 -15.37 -8.48
C PRO A 510 -28.92 -14.82 -7.79
N TRP A 511 -27.95 -15.69 -7.55
CA TRP A 511 -26.61 -15.35 -7.07
C TRP A 511 -25.82 -14.57 -8.13
N GLY A 512 -25.99 -14.94 -9.40
CA GLY A 512 -25.35 -14.26 -10.53
C GLY A 512 -23.82 -14.30 -10.45
N LEU A 513 -23.24 -15.39 -9.94
CA LEU A 513 -21.81 -15.56 -9.78
C LEU A 513 -21.18 -16.18 -11.03
N THR A 514 -20.07 -15.61 -11.48
CA THR A 514 -19.32 -16.15 -12.62
C THR A 514 -18.84 -17.58 -12.33
N GLY A 515 -19.06 -18.47 -13.29
CA GLY A 515 -18.61 -19.87 -13.24
C GLY A 515 -19.49 -20.80 -12.42
N ILE A 516 -20.62 -20.32 -11.88
CA ILE A 516 -21.50 -21.11 -11.00
C ILE A 516 -22.89 -21.21 -11.64
N ASP A 517 -23.30 -22.45 -11.92
CA ASP A 517 -24.68 -22.78 -12.26
C ASP A 517 -25.45 -23.13 -10.98
N GLU A 518 -26.40 -22.29 -10.61
CA GLU A 518 -27.18 -22.44 -9.37
C GLU A 518 -27.97 -23.75 -9.33
N ALA A 519 -28.39 -24.26 -10.49
CA ALA A 519 -29.18 -25.49 -10.57
C ALA A 519 -28.33 -26.75 -10.32
N THR A 520 -27.03 -26.70 -10.62
CA THR A 520 -26.12 -27.85 -10.54
C THR A 520 -25.04 -27.71 -9.48
N CYS A 521 -24.91 -26.54 -8.84
CA CYS A 521 -23.92 -26.31 -7.81
C CYS A 521 -24.11 -27.31 -6.65
N PRO A 522 -23.09 -28.13 -6.34
CA PRO A 522 -23.18 -29.13 -5.28
C PRO A 522 -23.19 -28.43 -3.94
N PHE A 523 -24.29 -28.57 -3.22
CA PHE A 523 -24.37 -28.24 -1.81
C PHE A 523 -24.89 -29.47 -1.05
#